data_AF-A0A3B8QZU3-F1
#
_entry.id   AF-A0A3B8QZU3-F1
#
_cell.length_a   1.000
_cell.length_b   1.000
_cell.length_c   1.000
_cell.angle_alpha   90.00
_cell.angle_beta   90.00
_cell.angle_gamma   90.00
#
_symmetry.space_group_name_H-M   'P 1'
#
loop_
_entity.id
_entity.type
_entity.pdbx_description
1 polymer ?
#
loop_
_entity_poly.entity_id
_entity_poly.type
_entity_poly.pdbx_seq_one_letter_code
_entity_poly.pdbx_strand_id
1 'polypeptide(L)'
;MLAIYGPIQLILGVVYFVMIVHIIMSWLINFQVLNLQQPLVSQIWVGLNRLLEPIYEPIRRILPNTGALDLAPLIALLIVISMRAYILPVIFGFA
;
A
#
# COMPACT_ATOMS: atom_id res chain seq x y z
N MET A 1 27.16 -0.03 -3.90
CA MET A 1 25.91 -0.80 -3.69
C MET A 1 24.99 -0.11 -2.68
N LEU A 2 25.47 0.27 -1.50
CA LEU A 2 24.66 0.95 -0.47
C LEU A 2 23.98 2.25 -0.92
N ALA A 3 24.64 3.06 -1.76
CA ALA A 3 24.10 4.34 -2.24
C ALA A 3 22.80 4.19 -3.08
N ILE A 4 22.56 3.02 -3.67
CA ILE A 4 21.32 2.73 -4.43
C ILE A 4 20.33 1.96 -3.55
N TYR A 5 20.82 0.97 -2.81
CA TYR A 5 20.01 0.15 -1.92
C TYR A 5 19.27 0.98 -0.86
N GLY A 6 19.96 1.93 -0.20
CA GLY A 6 19.40 2.75 0.88
C GLY A 6 18.18 3.57 0.44
N PRO A 7 18.29 4.41 -0.60
CA PRO A 7 17.16 5.19 -1.10
C PRO A 7 15.96 4.34 -1.54
N ILE A 8 16.19 3.21 -2.22
CA ILE A 8 15.10 2.33 -2.65
C ILE A 8 14.40 1.72 -1.42
N GLN A 9 15.17 1.25 -0.44
CA GLN A 9 14.62 0.69 0.79
C GLN A 9 13.82 1.73 1.58
N LEU A 10 14.27 2.99 1.58
CA LEU A 10 13.54 4.11 2.18
C LEU A 10 12.21 4.36 1.46
N ILE A 11 12.21 4.46 0.13
CA ILE A 11 10.99 4.68 -0.66
C ILE A 11 9.99 3.55 -0.43
N LEU A 12 10.43 2.29 -0.49
CA LEU A 12 9.56 1.15 -0.21
C LEU A 12 9.08 1.14 1.25
N GLY A 13 9.88 1.64 2.20
CA GLY A 13 9.47 1.85 3.58
C GLY A 13 8.34 2.87 3.73
N VAL A 14 8.43 3.99 3.00
CA VAL A 14 7.37 5.01 2.96
C VAL A 14 6.11 4.44 2.31
N VAL A 15 6.24 3.77 1.16
CA VAL A 15 5.10 3.11 0.49
C VAL A 15 4.45 2.10 1.43
N TYR A 16 5.23 1.24 2.07
CA TYR A 16 4.74 0.29 3.06
C TYR A 16 3.93 0.97 4.17
N PHE A 17 4.46 2.04 4.77
CA PHE A 17 3.77 2.77 5.83
C PHE A 17 2.44 3.39 5.35
N VAL A 18 2.45 4.06 4.20
CA VAL A 18 1.24 4.68 3.63
C VAL A 18 0.17 3.63 3.33
N MET A 19 0.57 2.45 2.86
CA MET A 19 -0.35 1.34 2.63
C MET A 19 -0.94 0.78 3.91
N ILE A 20 -0.15 0.67 4.99
CA ILE A 20 -0.67 0.26 6.30
C ILE A 20 -1.71 1.27 6.79
N VAL A 21 -1.43 2.57 6.67
CA VAL A 21 -2.40 3.63 7.02
C VAL A 21 -3.69 3.50 6.20
N HIS A 22 -3.58 3.26 4.89
CA HIS A 22 -4.75 3.07 4.02
C HIS A 22 -5.58 1.84 4.41
N ILE A 23 -4.95 0.70 4.70
CA ILE A 23 -5.64 -0.52 5.13
C ILE A 23 -6.37 -0.31 6.46
N ILE A 24 -5.70 0.32 7.44
CA ILE A 24 -6.32 0.63 8.74
C ILE A 24 -7.50 1.59 8.54
N MET A 25 -7.34 2.67 7.76
CA MET A 25 -8.42 3.59 7.44
C MET A 25 -9.59 2.87 6.76
N SER A 26 -9.31 1.96 5.82
CA SER A 26 -10.34 1.15 5.13
C SER A 26 -11.18 0.34 6.12
N TRP A 27 -10.54 -0.32 7.09
CA TRP A 27 -11.26 -1.03 8.16
C TRP A 27 -12.03 -0.10 9.08
N LEU A 28 -11.42 1.00 9.52
CA LEU A 28 -12.10 1.98 10.38
C LEU A 28 -13.35 2.56 9.72
N ILE A 29 -13.31 2.83 8.42
CA ILE A 29 -14.47 3.29 7.65
C ILE A 29 -15.51 2.17 7.51
N ASN A 30 -15.09 0.95 7.14
CA ASN A 30 -16.02 -0.19 6.99
C ASN A 30 -16.76 -0.52 8.29
N PHE A 31 -16.05 -0.54 9.41
CA PHE A 31 -16.63 -0.76 10.74
C PHE A 31 -17.37 0.46 11.31
N GLN A 32 -17.61 1.50 10.50
CA GLN A 32 -18.32 2.72 10.89
C GLN A 32 -17.69 3.47 12.08
N VAL A 33 -16.38 3.26 12.33
CA VAL A 33 -15.62 3.97 13.35
C VAL A 33 -15.26 5.38 12.87
N LEU A 34 -14.94 5.52 11.59
CA LEU A 34 -14.68 6.80 10.94
C LEU A 34 -15.79 7.12 9.93
N ASN A 35 -16.30 8.36 9.99
CA ASN A 35 -17.34 8.83 9.10
C ASN A 35 -16.78 9.70 7.97
N LEU A 36 -16.98 9.28 6.73
CA LEU A 36 -16.56 10.00 5.52
C LEU A 36 -17.29 11.33 5.30
N GLN A 37 -18.38 11.61 6.02
CA GLN A 37 -19.05 12.91 5.98
C GLN A 37 -18.21 14.01 6.63
N GLN A 38 -17.24 13.64 7.48
CA GLN A 38 -16.31 14.59 8.08
C GLN A 38 -15.26 15.04 7.03
N PRO A 39 -15.11 16.35 6.76
CA PRO A 39 -14.24 16.84 5.69
C PRO A 39 -12.78 16.38 5.82
N LEU A 40 -12.26 16.32 7.04
CA LEU A 40 -10.88 15.88 7.29
C LEU A 40 -10.67 14.40 6.92
N VAL A 41 -11.57 13.52 7.38
CA VAL A 41 -11.51 12.08 7.11
C VAL A 41 -11.63 11.82 5.61
N SER A 42 -12.57 12.50 4.94
CA SER A 42 -12.77 12.35 3.50
C SER A 42 -11.57 12.83 2.68
N GLN A 43 -10.95 13.95 3.06
CA GLN A 43 -9.76 14.47 2.39
C GLN A 43 -8.58 13.52 2.54
N ILE A 44 -8.34 12.99 3.75
CA ILE A 44 -7.29 11.99 3.97
C ILE A 44 -7.57 10.73 3.17
N TRP A 45 -8.81 10.22 3.21
CA TRP A 45 -9.21 9.02 2.47
C TRP A 45 -9.02 9.18 0.96
N VAL A 46 -9.48 10.29 0.38
CA VAL A 46 -9.30 10.58 -1.05
C VAL A 46 -7.82 10.78 -1.38
N GLY A 47 -7.06 11.46 -0.53
CA GLY A 47 -5.62 11.65 -0.70
C GLY A 47 -4.86 10.31 -0.74
N LEU A 48 -5.12 9.43 0.24
CA LEU A 48 -4.51 8.11 0.29
C LEU A 48 -4.87 7.27 -0.94
N ASN A 49 -6.16 7.26 -1.34
CA ASN A 49 -6.58 6.51 -2.52
C ASN A 49 -5.89 7.03 -3.79
N ARG A 50 -5.86 8.35 -4.03
CA ARG A 50 -5.19 8.92 -5.21
C ARG A 50 -3.69 8.62 -5.24
N LEU A 51 -3.03 8.63 -4.09
CA LEU A 51 -1.60 8.31 -4.00
C LEU A 51 -1.32 6.83 -4.30
N LEU A 52 -2.22 5.94 -3.89
CA LEU A 52 -2.03 4.48 -4.02
C LEU A 52 -2.68 3.88 -5.27
N GLU A 53 -3.60 4.60 -5.91
CA GLU A 53 -4.31 4.18 -7.13
C GLU A 53 -3.37 3.72 -8.25
N PRO A 54 -2.24 4.40 -8.57
CA PRO A 54 -1.31 3.92 -9.58
C PRO A 54 -0.70 2.54 -9.27
N ILE A 55 -0.63 2.17 -7.99
CA ILE A 55 -0.12 0.88 -7.53
C ILE A 55 -1.25 -0.17 -7.49
N TYR A 56 -2.44 0.22 -7.05
CA TYR A 56 -3.57 -0.69 -6.84
C TYR A 56 -4.31 -1.02 -8.14
N GLU A 57 -4.45 -0.06 -9.04
CA GLU A 57 -5.22 -0.22 -10.29
C GLU A 57 -4.66 -1.35 -11.19
N PRO A 58 -3.34 -1.46 -11.44
CA PRO A 58 -2.80 -2.60 -12.17
C PRO A 58 -3.07 -3.95 -11.51
N ILE A 59 -3.06 -4.00 -10.17
CA ILE A 59 -3.30 -5.22 -9.40
C ILE A 59 -4.78 -5.61 -9.51
N ARG A 60 -5.70 -4.65 -9.38
CA ARG A 60 -7.15 -4.89 -9.53
C ARG A 60 -7.52 -5.45 -10.90
N ARG A 61 -6.82 -5.04 -11.97
CA ARG A 61 -7.06 -5.57 -13.33
C ARG A 61 -6.70 -7.04 -13.49
N ILE A 62 -5.79 -7.55 -12.66
CA ILE A 62 -5.36 -8.95 -12.70
C ILE A 62 -6.22 -9.80 -11.75
N LEU A 63 -6.80 -9.19 -10.71
CA LEU A 63 -7.62 -9.91 -9.76
C LEU A 63 -8.98 -10.28 -10.36
N PRO A 64 -9.52 -11.46 -10.01
CA PRO A 64 -10.91 -11.76 -10.27
C PRO A 64 -11.80 -10.76 -9.49
N ASN A 65 -13.03 -10.53 -9.95
CA ASN A 65 -13.96 -9.65 -9.26
C ASN A 65 -14.23 -10.14 -7.82
N THR A 66 -13.62 -9.50 -6.82
CA THR A 66 -13.70 -9.87 -5.39
C THR A 66 -14.96 -9.35 -4.69
N GLY A 67 -15.97 -8.92 -5.45
CA GLY A 67 -17.24 -8.42 -4.91
C GLY A 67 -17.04 -7.14 -4.09
N ALA A 68 -17.55 -7.12 -2.86
CA ALA A 68 -17.53 -5.94 -1.99
C ALA A 68 -16.17 -5.66 -1.31
N LEU A 69 -15.24 -6.61 -1.36
CA LEU A 69 -13.95 -6.50 -0.70
C LEU A 69 -12.85 -6.20 -1.72
N ASP A 70 -12.19 -5.06 -1.60
CA ASP A 70 -11.01 -4.76 -2.41
C ASP A 70 -9.77 -5.45 -1.83
N LEU A 71 -9.32 -6.53 -2.49
CA LEU A 71 -8.12 -7.28 -2.08
C LEU A 71 -6.82 -6.66 -2.61
N ALA A 72 -6.88 -5.69 -3.52
CA ALA A 72 -5.67 -5.13 -4.13
C ALA A 72 -4.70 -4.50 -3.11
N PRO A 73 -5.14 -3.76 -2.06
CA PRO A 73 -4.23 -3.23 -1.06
C PRO A 73 -3.42 -4.30 -0.32
N LEU A 74 -4.04 -5.45 -0.03
CA LEU A 74 -3.38 -6.56 0.66
C LEU A 74 -2.33 -7.21 -0.24
N ILE A 75 -2.66 -7.44 -1.51
CA ILE A 75 -1.74 -8.04 -2.47
C ILE A 75 -0.58 -7.10 -2.78
N ALA A 76 -0.86 -5.81 -2.95
CA ALA A 76 0.16 -4.79 -3.08
C ALA A 76 1.11 -4.82 -1.86
N LEU A 77 0.57 -4.98 -0.65
CA LEU A 77 1.37 -5.01 0.57
C LEU A 77 2.31 -6.21 0.59
N LEU A 78 1.80 -7.38 0.19
CA LEU A 78 2.63 -8.58 0.03
C LEU A 78 3.77 -8.35 -0.97
N ILE A 79 3.49 -7.73 -2.12
CA ILE A 79 4.51 -7.42 -3.12
C ILE A 79 5.59 -6.50 -2.52
N VAL A 80 5.19 -5.44 -1.82
CA VAL A 80 6.14 -4.51 -1.18
C VAL A 80 6.97 -5.20 -0.09
N ILE A 81 6.37 -6.05 0.73
CA ILE A 81 7.09 -6.84 1.73
C ILE A 81 8.07 -7.79 1.04
N SER A 82 7.64 -8.49 0.00
CA SER A 82 8.49 -9.39 -0.78
C SER A 82 9.69 -8.66 -1.39
N MET A 83 9.46 -7.47 -1.93
CA MET A 83 10.51 -6.62 -2.50
C MET A 83 11.54 -6.23 -1.43
N ARG A 84 11.09 -5.78 -0.26
CA ARG A 84 11.96 -5.29 0.82
C ARG A 84 12.73 -6.38 1.55
N ALA A 85 12.09 -7.52 1.82
CA ALA A 85 12.62 -8.56 2.71
C ALA A 85 13.42 -9.63 1.96
N TYR A 86 13.07 -9.91 0.69
CA TYR A 86 13.68 -11.02 -0.05
C TYR A 86 14.38 -10.54 -1.33
N ILE A 87 13.72 -9.75 -2.18
CA ILE A 87 14.24 -9.44 -3.51
C ILE A 87 15.41 -8.46 -3.45
N LEU A 88 15.25 -7.32 -2.78
CA LEU A 88 16.29 -6.28 -2.70
C LEU A 88 17.57 -6.77 -2.02
N PRO A 89 17.52 -7.45 -0.85
CA PRO A 89 18.72 -7.99 -0.24
C PRO A 89 19.48 -8.95 -1.17
N VAL A 90 18.77 -9.85 -1.86
CA VAL A 90 19.38 -10.81 -2.79
C VAL A 90 20.04 -10.11 -3.99
N ILE A 91 19.36 -9.15 -4.63
CA ILE A 91 19.90 -8.44 -5.81
C ILE A 91 21.18 -7.67 -5.47
N PHE A 92 21.25 -7.08 -4.28
CA PHE A 92 22.40 -6.26 -3.86
C PHE A 92 23.46 -7.05 -3.08
N GLY A 93 23.31 -8.37 -2.94
CA GLY A 93 24.30 -9.25 -2.29
C GLY A 93 24.36 -9.11 -0.77
N PHE A 94 23.26 -8.72 -0.13
CA PHE A 94 23.13 -8.64 1.33
C PHE A 94 22.45 -9.86 1.95
N ALA A 95 22.04 -10.84 1.14
CA ALA A 95 21.43 -12.11 1.54
C ALA A 95 22.39 -13.28 1.34
#